data_AF-A0A6A4HC90-F1
#
_entry.id   AF-A0A6A4HC90-F1
#
_cell.length_a   1.000
_cell.length_b   1.000
_cell.length_c   1.000
_cell.angle_alpha   90.00
_cell.angle_beta   90.00
_cell.angle_gamma   90.00
#
_symmetry.space_group_name_H-M   'P 1'
#
loop_
_entity.id
_entity.type
_entity.pdbx_description
1 polymer ?
#
loop_
_entity_poly.entity_id
_entity_poly.type
_entity_poly.pdbx_seq_one_letter_code
_entity_poly.pdbx_strand_id
1 'polypeptide(L)'
;SPIVENIGSIYIRETDDLLSVSSSVYKPEAITAVAKWYDSMGKAFYNIGPLALDKAKKSAKSDTDKQVVEFLDRVQQDFGKKSLIYISFGTLFFPLNPEKIWAVFEELIDSKTPFIFTHPSGYAVIPEEIKAKIANSGCGMEVNWAPQELILSHPATGWFITHGRLDLTDALQLRSIR
;
A
#
# COMPACT_ATOMS: atom_id res chain seq x y z
N SER A 1 6.41 13.60 14.15
CA SER A 1 5.98 15.02 14.03
C SER A 1 5.74 15.50 15.43
N PRO A 2 6.34 16.62 15.85
CA PRO A 2 6.32 17.07 17.25
C PRO A 2 4.90 17.21 17.83
N ILE A 3 3.93 17.57 16.98
CA ILE A 3 2.52 17.69 17.37
C ILE A 3 1.91 16.33 17.71
N VAL A 4 2.18 15.30 16.89
CA VAL A 4 1.66 13.94 17.12
C VAL A 4 2.30 13.33 18.37
N GLU A 5 3.59 13.58 18.60
CA GLU A 5 4.30 13.11 19.80
C GLU A 5 3.76 13.79 21.07
N ASN A 6 3.55 15.11 21.05
CA ASN A 6 3.02 15.84 22.20
C ASN A 6 1.58 15.42 22.53
N ILE A 7 0.70 15.38 21.53
CA ILE A 7 -0.71 14.97 21.71
C ILE A 7 -0.77 13.50 22.16
N GLY A 8 -0.01 12.62 21.51
CA GLY A 8 0.04 11.21 21.87
C GLY A 8 0.48 11.00 23.31
N SER A 9 1.53 11.70 23.76
CA SER A 9 2.07 11.53 25.12
C SER A 9 1.07 11.88 26.23
N ILE A 10 0.12 12.79 25.95
CA ILE A 10 -0.90 13.23 26.89
C ILE A 10 -2.05 12.22 26.91
N TYR A 11 -2.69 11.98 25.76
CA TYR A 11 -3.93 11.19 25.72
C TYR A 11 -3.70 9.69 25.85
N ILE A 12 -2.55 9.16 25.42
CA ILE A 12 -2.23 7.72 25.59
C ILE A 12 -2.11 7.37 27.08
N ARG A 13 -1.70 8.32 27.93
CA ARG A 13 -1.65 8.12 29.39
C ARG A 13 -3.02 8.15 30.04
N GLU A 14 -4.03 8.74 29.41
CA GLU A 14 -5.39 8.83 29.93
C GLU A 14 -6.22 7.57 29.61
N THR A 15 -5.83 6.75 28.62
CA THR A 15 -6.59 5.53 28.28
C THR A 15 -6.48 4.47 29.38
N ASP A 16 -7.53 3.71 29.63
CA ASP A 16 -7.49 2.60 30.61
C ASP A 16 -6.53 1.49 30.15
N ASP A 17 -6.65 1.10 28.89
CA ASP A 17 -5.83 0.07 28.24
C ASP A 17 -5.44 0.51 26.81
N LEU A 18 -4.54 -0.24 26.16
CA LEU A 18 -4.17 0.00 24.76
C LEU A 18 -4.27 -1.25 23.90
N LEU A 19 -4.94 -1.10 22.76
CA LEU A 19 -5.02 -2.10 21.69
C LEU A 19 -4.04 -1.72 20.56
N SER A 20 -3.03 -2.55 20.33
CA SER A 20 -2.08 -2.39 19.24
C SER A 20 -2.37 -3.36 18.11
N VAL A 21 -2.38 -2.85 16.88
CA VAL A 21 -2.50 -3.63 15.64
C VAL A 21 -1.15 -3.83 14.94
N SER A 22 -0.05 -3.51 15.63
CA SER A 22 1.31 -3.63 15.10
C SER A 22 1.78 -5.08 15.04
N SER A 23 2.50 -5.44 13.98
CA SER A 23 3.09 -6.77 13.86
C SER A 23 4.27 -6.94 14.81
N SER A 24 4.17 -7.92 15.72
CA SER A 24 5.25 -8.34 16.63
C SER A 24 6.47 -8.90 15.91
N VAL A 25 6.31 -9.37 14.68
CA VAL A 25 7.41 -9.97 13.91
C VAL A 25 8.39 -8.91 13.37
N TYR A 26 7.94 -7.68 13.15
CA TYR A 26 8.78 -6.61 12.58
C TYR A 26 9.37 -5.66 13.62
N LYS A 27 8.69 -5.49 14.77
CA LYS A 27 9.10 -4.55 15.83
C LYS A 27 8.92 -5.15 17.23
N PRO A 28 9.52 -6.31 17.53
CA PRO A 28 9.34 -6.97 18.82
C PRO A 28 9.82 -6.11 19.99
N GLU A 29 10.91 -5.35 19.81
CA GLU A 29 11.46 -4.47 20.85
C GLU A 29 10.52 -3.31 21.16
N ALA A 30 9.93 -2.68 20.13
CA ALA A 30 8.99 -1.59 20.32
C ALA A 30 7.71 -2.05 21.04
N ILE A 31 7.19 -3.22 20.65
CA ILE A 31 6.02 -3.82 21.30
C ILE A 31 6.33 -4.16 22.76
N THR A 32 7.51 -4.72 23.02
CA THR A 32 7.96 -5.02 24.39
C THR A 32 8.12 -3.75 25.23
N ALA A 33 8.69 -2.68 24.66
CA ALA A 33 8.87 -1.42 25.35
C ALA A 33 7.52 -0.77 25.74
N VAL A 34 6.55 -0.77 24.81
CA VAL A 34 5.20 -0.23 25.08
C VAL A 34 4.48 -1.08 26.12
N ALA A 35 4.56 -2.41 26.03
CA ALA A 35 3.95 -3.31 27.02
C ALA A 35 4.49 -3.05 28.43
N LYS A 36 5.82 -2.93 28.60
CA LYS A 36 6.45 -2.59 29.88
C LYS A 36 6.03 -1.22 30.41
N TRP A 37 5.91 -0.24 29.51
CA TRP A 37 5.48 1.10 29.90
C TRP A 37 4.02 1.11 30.40
N TYR A 38 3.12 0.37 29.75
CA TYR A 38 1.74 0.21 30.21
C TYR A 38 1.63 -0.53 31.54
N ASP A 39 2.40 -1.61 31.70
CA ASP A 39 2.49 -2.36 32.97
C ASP A 39 2.95 -1.46 34.13
N SER A 40 3.91 -0.56 33.89
CA SER A 40 4.36 0.41 34.90
C SER A 40 3.29 1.40 35.36
N MET A 41 2.22 1.56 34.58
CA MET A 41 1.05 2.39 34.93
C MET A 41 -0.11 1.56 35.50
N GLY A 42 0.05 0.23 35.66
CA GLY A 42 -1.01 -0.68 36.08
C GLY A 42 -2.08 -0.92 35.00
N LYS A 43 -1.72 -0.74 33.72
CA LYS A 43 -2.64 -0.78 32.57
C LYS A 43 -2.32 -1.96 31.67
N ALA A 44 -3.34 -2.51 31.01
CA ALA A 44 -3.16 -3.61 30.08
C ALA A 44 -2.80 -3.13 28.67
N PHE A 45 -1.97 -3.92 28.00
CA PHE A 45 -1.59 -3.73 26.61
C PHE A 45 -1.90 -5.02 25.83
N TYR A 46 -2.74 -4.91 24.81
CA TYR A 46 -3.16 -6.01 23.97
C TYR A 46 -2.62 -5.81 22.55
N ASN A 47 -1.66 -6.63 22.14
CA ASN A 47 -1.18 -6.62 20.75
C ASN A 47 -1.91 -7.68 19.93
N ILE A 48 -2.87 -7.25 19.11
CA ILE A 48 -3.67 -8.11 18.22
C ILE A 48 -3.20 -8.05 16.77
N GLY A 49 -2.04 -7.40 16.53
CA GLY A 49 -1.47 -7.23 15.21
C GLY A 49 -0.67 -8.43 14.69
N PRO A 50 -0.57 -8.60 13.36
CA PRO A 50 -1.31 -7.82 12.35
C PRO A 50 -2.74 -8.35 12.19
N LEU A 51 -3.72 -7.45 12.29
CA LEU A 51 -5.08 -7.70 11.82
C LEU A 51 -5.12 -7.72 10.30
N ALA A 52 -4.90 -8.88 9.69
CA ALA A 52 -5.28 -9.04 8.30
C ALA A 52 -6.79 -8.81 8.19
N LEU A 53 -7.24 -7.95 7.28
CA LEU A 53 -8.60 -8.12 6.77
C LEU A 53 -8.63 -9.55 6.19
N ASP A 54 -9.60 -10.35 6.64
CA ASP A 54 -9.79 -11.68 6.10
C ASP A 54 -9.75 -11.63 4.58
N LYS A 55 -9.30 -12.72 3.94
CA LYS A 55 -9.32 -12.90 2.48
C LYS A 55 -10.76 -12.95 1.96
N ALA A 56 -11.59 -11.97 2.26
CA ALA A 56 -12.68 -11.60 1.40
C ALA A 56 -12.02 -11.30 0.07
N LYS A 57 -12.00 -12.30 -0.83
CA LYS A 57 -11.66 -12.11 -2.23
C LYS A 57 -12.58 -10.99 -2.68
N LYS A 58 -12.08 -9.75 -2.71
CA LYS A 58 -12.75 -8.65 -3.37
C LYS A 58 -12.71 -9.05 -4.84
N SER A 59 -13.74 -9.77 -5.25
CA SER A 59 -13.97 -10.12 -6.64
C SER A 59 -14.10 -8.83 -7.42
N ALA A 60 -13.66 -8.84 -8.67
CA ALA A 60 -13.97 -7.75 -9.58
C ALA A 60 -15.50 -7.54 -9.60
N LYS A 61 -15.96 -6.40 -9.11
CA LYS A 61 -17.39 -6.05 -9.06
C LYS A 61 -17.72 -4.99 -10.11
N SER A 62 -16.78 -4.08 -10.36
CA SER A 62 -16.90 -3.06 -11.41
C SER A 62 -16.26 -3.52 -12.72
N ASP A 63 -16.60 -2.85 -13.82
CA ASP A 63 -15.93 -3.10 -15.10
C ASP A 63 -14.46 -2.65 -15.07
N THR A 64 -14.12 -1.61 -14.29
CA THR A 64 -12.73 -1.22 -14.03
C THR A 64 -11.97 -2.34 -13.31
N ASP A 65 -12.58 -3.01 -12.33
CA ASP A 65 -11.93 -4.12 -11.64
C ASP A 65 -11.64 -5.27 -12.62
N LYS A 66 -12.56 -5.54 -13.56
CA LYS A 66 -12.35 -6.58 -14.59
C LYS A 66 -11.20 -6.20 -15.52
N GLN A 67 -11.12 -4.94 -15.95
CA GLN A 67 -10.00 -4.44 -16.77
C GLN A 67 -8.65 -4.57 -16.03
N VAL A 68 -8.63 -4.31 -14.72
CA VAL A 68 -7.43 -4.51 -13.89
C VAL A 68 -7.03 -5.98 -13.87
N VAL A 69 -7.99 -6.90 -13.69
CA VAL A 69 -7.72 -8.35 -13.72
C VAL A 69 -7.21 -8.79 -15.09
N GLU A 70 -7.86 -8.37 -16.18
CA GLU A 70 -7.44 -8.69 -17.54
C GLU A 70 -6.03 -8.19 -17.85
N PHE A 71 -5.70 -6.98 -17.39
CA PHE A 71 -4.35 -6.44 -17.50
C PHE A 71 -3.33 -7.28 -16.71
N LEU A 72 -3.66 -7.66 -15.48
CA LEU A 72 -2.81 -8.49 -14.62
C LEU A 72 -2.58 -9.89 -15.21
N ASP A 73 -3.62 -10.52 -15.74
CA ASP A 73 -3.57 -11.82 -16.40
C ASP A 73 -2.67 -11.76 -17.65
N ARG A 74 -2.84 -10.73 -18.48
CA ARG A 74 -1.98 -10.48 -19.65
C ARG A 74 -0.53 -10.29 -19.23
N VAL A 75 -0.26 -9.49 -18.19
CA VAL A 75 1.12 -9.28 -17.71
C VAL A 75 1.73 -10.59 -17.20
N GLN A 76 0.96 -11.42 -16.49
CA GLN A 76 1.43 -12.73 -16.06
C GLN A 76 1.79 -13.63 -17.25
N GLN A 77 0.99 -13.60 -18.31
CA GLN A 77 1.20 -14.39 -19.51
C GLN A 77 2.43 -13.92 -20.30
N ASP A 78 2.54 -12.61 -20.51
CA ASP A 78 3.55 -12.03 -21.42
C ASP A 78 4.92 -11.82 -20.73
N PHE A 79 4.92 -11.49 -19.43
CA PHE A 79 6.12 -11.13 -18.67
C PHE A 79 6.43 -12.10 -17.52
N GLY A 80 5.53 -13.05 -17.23
CA GLY A 80 5.71 -14.04 -16.18
C GLY A 80 5.28 -13.56 -14.78
N LYS A 81 5.52 -14.40 -13.77
CA LYS A 81 5.21 -14.10 -12.38
C LYS A 81 6.16 -13.03 -11.82
N LYS A 82 5.68 -12.25 -10.85
CA LYS A 82 6.46 -11.24 -10.13
C LYS A 82 7.14 -10.19 -11.03
N SER A 83 6.56 -9.93 -12.20
CA SER A 83 7.05 -8.99 -13.22
C SER A 83 6.45 -7.58 -13.08
N LEU A 84 5.28 -7.45 -12.43
CA LEU A 84 4.53 -6.20 -12.33
C LEU A 84 4.93 -5.37 -11.10
N ILE A 85 5.10 -4.07 -11.31
CA ILE A 85 5.24 -3.07 -10.26
C ILE A 85 3.90 -2.40 -10.00
N TYR A 86 3.37 -2.55 -8.80
CA TYR A 86 2.22 -1.77 -8.35
C TYR A 86 2.69 -0.46 -7.70
N ILE A 87 2.01 0.65 -7.97
CA ILE A 87 2.36 1.98 -7.48
C ILE A 87 1.09 2.62 -6.90
N SER A 88 1.08 2.92 -5.60
CA SER A 88 -0.03 3.64 -4.97
C SER A 88 0.39 4.37 -3.69
N PHE A 89 -0.13 5.57 -3.51
CA PHE A 89 0.17 6.43 -2.36
C PHE A 89 -0.99 6.52 -1.35
N GLY A 90 -1.98 5.64 -1.50
CA GLY A 90 -3.15 5.59 -0.63
C GLY A 90 -4.13 6.75 -0.88
N THR A 91 -5.12 6.88 0.01
CA THR A 91 -6.21 7.85 -0.11
C THR A 91 -5.94 9.19 0.57
N LEU A 92 -4.98 9.24 1.49
CA LEU A 92 -4.72 10.41 2.35
C LEU A 92 -3.41 11.13 2.02
N PHE A 93 -2.66 10.64 1.04
CA PHE A 93 -1.34 11.17 0.72
C PHE A 93 -1.14 11.20 -0.80
N PHE A 94 -0.44 12.23 -1.27
CA PHE A 94 0.10 12.30 -2.62
C PHE A 94 1.46 13.03 -2.57
N PRO A 95 2.47 12.61 -3.35
CA PRO A 95 3.78 13.26 -3.30
C PRO A 95 3.73 14.75 -3.65
N LEU A 96 4.41 15.59 -2.86
CA LEU A 96 4.52 17.04 -3.12
C LEU A 96 5.26 17.37 -4.42
N ASN A 97 6.14 16.47 -4.87
CA ASN A 97 6.91 16.61 -6.10
C ASN A 97 6.55 15.44 -7.05
N PRO A 98 5.35 15.47 -7.68
CA PRO A 98 4.88 14.37 -8.51
C PRO A 98 5.74 14.15 -9.77
N GLU A 99 6.49 15.17 -10.20
CA GLU A 99 7.46 15.09 -11.32
C GLU A 99 8.44 13.91 -11.18
N LYS A 100 8.83 13.58 -9.94
CA LYS A 100 9.71 12.44 -9.68
C LYS A 100 9.04 11.10 -9.98
N ILE A 101 7.73 11.01 -9.80
CA ILE A 101 6.95 9.82 -10.12
C ILE A 101 6.76 9.70 -11.63
N TRP A 102 6.58 10.82 -12.34
CA TRP A 102 6.52 10.81 -13.80
C TRP A 102 7.81 10.27 -14.40
N ALA A 103 8.97 10.75 -13.94
CA ALA A 103 10.27 10.24 -14.36
C ALA A 103 10.42 8.72 -14.15
N VAL A 104 9.87 8.18 -13.06
CA VAL A 104 9.79 6.73 -12.85
C VAL A 104 8.94 6.06 -13.93
N PHE A 105 7.78 6.61 -14.28
CA PHE A 105 6.96 6.03 -15.35
C PHE A 105 7.67 6.07 -16.70
N GLU A 106 8.44 7.11 -17.01
CA GLU A 106 9.22 7.16 -18.25
C GLU A 106 10.21 6.00 -18.32
N GLU A 107 10.98 5.78 -17.25
CA GLU A 107 11.94 4.67 -17.17
C GLU A 107 11.25 3.29 -17.28
N LEU A 108 10.09 3.12 -16.64
CA LEU A 108 9.32 1.88 -16.73
C LEU A 108 8.80 1.63 -18.16
N ILE A 109 8.36 2.68 -18.85
CA ILE A 109 7.87 2.60 -20.23
C ILE A 109 9.00 2.29 -21.21
N ASP A 110 10.17 2.89 -21.00
CA ASP A 110 11.36 2.69 -21.84
C ASP A 110 11.92 1.28 -21.66
N SER A 111 11.99 0.80 -20.41
CA SER A 111 12.41 -0.56 -20.08
C SER A 111 11.35 -1.64 -20.36
N LYS A 112 10.14 -1.24 -20.77
CA LYS A 112 8.97 -2.14 -20.96
C LYS A 112 8.61 -2.93 -19.70
N THR A 113 8.86 -2.36 -18.54
CA THR A 113 8.52 -2.95 -17.25
C THR A 113 7.02 -2.76 -16.97
N PRO A 114 6.24 -3.83 -16.76
CA PRO A 114 4.81 -3.70 -16.51
C PRO A 114 4.51 -3.00 -15.20
N PHE A 115 3.55 -2.06 -15.19
CA PHE A 115 3.13 -1.40 -13.96
C PHE A 115 1.66 -1.02 -13.94
N ILE A 116 1.10 -0.96 -12.71
CA ILE A 116 -0.20 -0.35 -12.43
C ILE A 116 0.03 0.83 -11.50
N PHE A 117 -0.54 1.97 -11.83
CA PHE A 117 -0.57 3.15 -10.96
C PHE A 117 -2.00 3.44 -10.52
N THR A 118 -2.24 3.48 -9.21
CA THR A 118 -3.50 3.98 -8.66
C THR A 118 -3.33 5.20 -7.76
N HIS A 119 -4.26 6.15 -7.88
CA HIS A 119 -4.21 7.44 -7.19
C HIS A 119 -5.56 7.83 -6.56
N PRO A 120 -6.04 7.08 -5.55
CA PRO A 120 -7.36 7.32 -4.99
C PRO A 120 -7.43 8.54 -4.05
N SER A 121 -6.33 9.27 -3.91
CA SER A 121 -6.23 10.46 -3.09
C SER A 121 -6.89 11.66 -3.77
N GLY A 122 -7.72 12.39 -3.04
CA GLY A 122 -8.30 13.65 -3.54
C GLY A 122 -7.26 14.75 -3.78
N TYR A 123 -6.02 14.57 -3.31
CA TYR A 123 -4.90 15.48 -3.57
C TYR A 123 -4.13 15.15 -4.85
N ALA A 124 -4.43 14.01 -5.49
CA ALA A 124 -3.73 13.57 -6.68
C ALA A 124 -4.25 14.34 -7.91
N VAL A 125 -3.35 15.07 -8.56
CA VAL A 125 -3.60 15.72 -9.85
C VAL A 125 -2.62 15.14 -10.85
N ILE A 126 -3.13 14.29 -11.74
CA ILE A 126 -2.34 13.61 -12.77
C ILE A 126 -2.55 14.37 -14.08
N PRO A 127 -1.51 14.97 -14.69
CA PRO A 127 -1.63 15.63 -15.97
C PRO A 127 -2.12 14.65 -17.04
N GLU A 128 -2.95 15.13 -17.97
CA GLU A 128 -3.55 14.26 -18.99
C GLU A 128 -2.49 13.70 -19.94
N GLU A 129 -1.40 14.45 -20.20
CA GLU A 129 -0.27 13.94 -20.97
C GLU A 129 0.38 12.71 -20.33
N ILE A 130 0.43 12.65 -18.99
CA ILE A 130 1.01 11.51 -18.27
C ILE A 130 0.07 10.31 -18.38
N LYS A 131 -1.24 10.49 -18.17
CA LYS A 131 -2.22 9.40 -18.33
C LYS A 131 -2.19 8.83 -19.75
N ALA A 132 -2.17 9.70 -20.76
CA ALA A 132 -2.07 9.30 -22.16
C ALA A 132 -0.75 8.56 -22.44
N LYS A 133 0.38 9.02 -21.87
CA LYS A 133 1.68 8.35 -22.00
C LYS A 133 1.65 6.95 -21.40
N ILE A 134 1.05 6.76 -20.24
CA ILE A 134 0.87 5.44 -19.60
C ILE A 134 -0.02 4.55 -20.49
N ALA A 135 -1.19 5.03 -20.89
CA ALA A 135 -2.16 4.26 -21.68
C ALA A 135 -1.58 3.80 -23.03
N ASN A 136 -0.81 4.67 -23.70
CA ASN A 136 -0.21 4.37 -25.01
C ASN A 136 1.05 3.49 -24.93
N SER A 137 1.59 3.24 -23.73
CA SER A 137 2.83 2.49 -23.56
C SER A 137 2.70 0.98 -23.81
N GLY A 138 1.47 0.44 -23.71
CA GLY A 138 1.16 -0.99 -23.78
C GLY A 138 1.60 -1.82 -22.56
N CYS A 139 2.42 -1.26 -21.66
CA CYS A 139 2.95 -1.92 -20.46
C CYS A 139 2.53 -1.24 -19.15
N GLY A 140 1.97 -0.04 -19.20
CA GLY A 140 1.42 0.65 -18.04
C GLY A 140 -0.11 0.70 -18.04
N MET A 141 -0.71 0.71 -16.84
CA MET A 141 -2.12 0.98 -16.63
C MET A 141 -2.28 2.01 -15.51
N GLU A 142 -3.09 3.03 -15.75
CA GLU A 142 -3.46 4.03 -14.76
C GLU A 142 -4.95 3.90 -14.48
N VAL A 143 -5.34 3.82 -13.20
CA VAL A 143 -6.73 3.94 -12.77
C VAL A 143 -6.81 4.73 -11.47
N ASN A 144 -7.85 5.54 -11.29
CA ASN A 144 -8.01 6.30 -10.06
C ASN A 144 -8.08 5.39 -8.82
N TRP A 145 -8.89 4.33 -8.88
CA TRP A 145 -9.04 3.38 -7.78
C TRP A 145 -9.17 1.96 -8.32
N ALA A 146 -8.58 1.01 -7.60
CA ALA A 146 -8.79 -0.43 -7.77
C ALA A 146 -8.64 -1.12 -6.41
N PRO A 147 -9.23 -2.32 -6.21
CA PRO A 147 -9.04 -3.06 -4.98
C PRO A 147 -7.56 -3.45 -4.80
N GLN A 148 -6.85 -2.76 -3.91
CA GLN A 148 -5.42 -2.97 -3.65
C GLN A 148 -5.08 -4.44 -3.34
N GLU A 149 -5.91 -5.12 -2.55
CA GLU A 149 -5.75 -6.54 -2.24
C GLU A 149 -5.80 -7.44 -3.48
N LEU A 150 -6.62 -7.09 -4.48
CA LEU A 150 -6.73 -7.83 -5.73
C LEU A 150 -5.42 -7.72 -6.52
N ILE A 151 -4.84 -6.52 -6.64
CA ILE A 151 -3.58 -6.31 -7.34
C ILE A 151 -2.43 -6.99 -6.58
N LEU A 152 -2.32 -6.77 -5.27
CA LEU A 152 -1.23 -7.28 -4.46
C LEU A 152 -1.24 -8.81 -4.27
N SER A 153 -2.42 -9.45 -4.38
CA SER A 153 -2.53 -10.92 -4.34
C SER A 153 -2.32 -11.61 -5.69
N HIS A 154 -2.28 -10.85 -6.80
CA HIS A 154 -2.09 -11.41 -8.13
C HIS A 154 -0.66 -11.96 -8.33
N PRO A 155 -0.46 -13.14 -8.94
CA PRO A 155 0.89 -13.72 -9.09
C PRO A 155 1.83 -12.91 -10.00
N ALA A 156 1.29 -12.08 -10.89
CA ALA A 156 2.08 -11.12 -11.69
C ALA A 156 2.80 -10.08 -10.81
N THR A 157 2.22 -9.70 -9.67
CA THR A 157 2.71 -8.58 -8.85
C THR A 157 3.96 -8.97 -8.06
N GLY A 158 5.05 -8.29 -8.37
CA GLY A 158 6.39 -8.53 -7.82
C GLY A 158 6.92 -7.39 -6.95
N TRP A 159 6.40 -6.18 -7.11
CA TRP A 159 6.88 -5.01 -6.37
C TRP A 159 5.72 -4.08 -6.03
N PHE A 160 5.86 -3.34 -4.93
CA PHE A 160 4.92 -2.31 -4.53
C PHE A 160 5.65 -1.04 -4.10
N ILE A 161 5.44 0.05 -4.83
CA ILE A 161 5.89 1.40 -4.47
C ILE A 161 4.75 2.08 -3.72
N THR A 162 4.98 2.35 -2.43
CA THR A 162 3.99 2.93 -1.53
C THR A 162 4.57 4.08 -0.71
N HIS A 163 3.70 4.95 -0.21
CA HIS A 163 4.02 6.03 0.74
C HIS A 163 4.53 5.56 2.11
N GLY A 164 4.73 4.26 2.31
CA GLY A 164 5.36 3.74 3.53
C GLY A 164 4.47 3.77 4.76
N ARG A 165 3.16 4.04 4.63
CA ARG A 165 2.22 3.58 5.65
C ARG A 165 2.17 2.07 5.56
N LEU A 166 2.79 1.43 6.54
CA LEU A 166 2.58 0.02 6.80
C LEU A 166 1.20 -0.11 7.45
N ASP A 167 0.13 0.00 6.65
CA ASP A 167 -1.15 -0.49 7.12
C ASP A 167 -1.12 -2.03 7.18
N LEU A 168 -2.14 -2.56 7.83
CA LEU A 168 -2.35 -3.98 8.12
C LEU A 168 -2.25 -4.90 6.88
N THR A 169 -2.53 -4.37 5.69
CA THR A 169 -2.61 -5.09 4.42
C THR A 169 -1.24 -5.19 3.74
N ASP A 170 -0.49 -4.09 3.76
CA ASP A 170 0.78 -3.96 3.02
C ASP A 170 1.89 -4.85 3.58
N ALA A 171 1.95 -4.99 4.91
CA ALA A 171 2.98 -5.78 5.58
C ALA A 171 2.88 -7.28 5.26
N LEU A 172 1.67 -7.81 5.17
CA LEU A 172 1.42 -9.22 4.91
C LEU A 172 1.51 -9.54 3.41
N GLN A 173 1.08 -8.61 2.54
CA GLN A 173 1.15 -8.80 1.10
C GLN A 173 2.57 -8.66 0.55
N LEU A 174 3.40 -7.76 1.09
CA LEU A 174 4.83 -7.71 0.76
C LEU A 174 5.58 -9.02 1.09
N ARG A 175 5.10 -9.82 2.06
CA ARG A 175 5.63 -11.17 2.33
C ARG A 175 5.19 -12.21 1.30
N SER A 176 3.99 -12.08 0.74
CA SER A 176 3.50 -12.96 -0.33
C SER A 176 4.10 -12.61 -1.71
N ILE A 177 4.73 -11.45 -1.79
CA ILE A 177 5.45 -10.99 -2.98
C ILE A 177 6.88 -11.54 -3.00
N ARG A 178 7.52 -11.71 -1.84
CA ARG A 178 8.84 -12.37 -1.69
C ARG A 178 8.79 -13.88 -1.88
#